data_AF-M4S7Y5-F1
#
_entry.id   AF-M4S7Y5-F1
#
_cell.length_a   1.000
_cell.length_b   1.000
_cell.length_c   1.000
_cell.angle_alpha   90.00
_cell.angle_beta   90.00
_cell.angle_gamma   90.00
#
_symmetry.space_group_name_H-M   'P 1'
#
loop_
_entity.id
_entity.type
_entity.pdbx_description
1 polymer ?
#
loop_
_entity_poly.entity_id
_entity_poly.type
_entity_poly.pdbx_seq_one_letter_code
_entity_poly.pdbx_strand_id
1 'polypeptide(L)'
;MMYVNQKDDWEHTSELYKRATSQPIGFASHICRNQPLACTLVLFKGKNKGRHSLTRHNIPRQSKCSKVDARDATDPWLIATSLPRSKSLGKKIVAIYRLRMQIEEEFRDIKSSLFGLGFEHHKSQSVQRIAILILIATLASILANIIGLAILMAGLHRRYQANTVKTRRVLSFHYLGLRGFVDKRFTLLCEQYEAAVLNLRTIIADNFNG
;
A
#
# COMPACT_ATOMS: atom_id res chain seq x y z
N MET A 1 14.24 -18.23 5.06
CA MET A 1 14.32 -17.68 6.44
C MET A 1 14.03 -18.81 7.43
N MET A 2 14.65 -18.79 8.62
CA MET A 2 14.44 -19.78 9.68
C MET A 2 13.65 -19.16 10.84
N TYR A 3 12.88 -19.98 11.55
CA TYR A 3 12.16 -19.60 12.77
C TYR A 3 12.30 -20.72 13.81
N VAL A 4 12.06 -20.40 15.08
CA VAL A 4 11.99 -21.41 16.15
C VAL A 4 10.58 -22.01 16.19
N ASN A 5 10.50 -23.34 16.00
CA ASN A 5 9.24 -24.07 16.00
C ASN A 5 8.76 -24.39 17.43
N GLN A 6 7.64 -25.10 17.56
CA GLN A 6 7.07 -25.46 18.87
C GLN A 6 7.91 -26.49 19.67
N LYS A 7 8.88 -27.13 19.03
CA LYS A 7 9.82 -28.06 19.67
C LYS A 7 11.13 -27.36 20.06
N ASP A 8 11.16 -26.04 20.00
CA ASP A 8 12.34 -25.19 20.20
C ASP A 8 13.50 -25.44 19.21
N ASP A 9 13.18 -26.02 18.04
CA ASP A 9 14.14 -26.27 16.97
C ASP A 9 14.05 -25.22 15.86
N TRP A 10 15.18 -24.95 15.20
CA TRP A 10 15.24 -24.09 14.02
C TRP A 10 14.68 -24.80 12.78
N GLU A 11 13.60 -24.28 12.22
CA GLU A 11 12.94 -24.82 11.03
C GLU A 11 12.86 -23.79 9.90
N HIS A 12 12.87 -24.27 8.65
CA HIS A 12 12.73 -23.40 7.48
C HIS A 12 11.27 -22.95 7.29
N THR A 13 11.09 -21.66 6.99
CA THR A 13 9.76 -21.04 6.75
C THR A 13 8.91 -21.73 5.66
N SER A 14 9.53 -22.46 4.74
CA SER A 14 8.82 -23.25 3.73
C SER A 14 7.92 -24.34 4.33
N GLU A 15 8.32 -24.95 5.46
CA GLU A 15 7.49 -25.94 6.15
C GLU A 15 6.31 -25.28 6.86
N LEU A 16 6.54 -24.10 7.44
CA LEU A 16 5.49 -23.30 8.06
C LEU A 16 4.44 -22.85 7.02
N TYR A 17 4.86 -22.51 5.80
CA TYR A 17 3.95 -22.07 4.73
C TYR A 17 2.95 -23.14 4.31
N LYS A 18 3.27 -24.43 4.46
CA LYS A 18 2.33 -25.53 4.19
C LYS A 18 1.13 -25.51 5.14
N ARG A 19 1.28 -24.93 6.34
CA ARG A 19 0.23 -24.82 7.36
C ARG A 19 -0.60 -23.54 7.25
N ALA A 20 -0.29 -22.67 6.26
CA ALA A 20 -0.92 -21.37 6.15
C ALA A 20 -2.38 -21.46 5.68
N THR A 21 -3.27 -20.76 6.39
CA THR A 21 -4.71 -20.72 6.06
C THR A 21 -5.20 -19.29 5.90
N SER A 22 -6.46 -19.13 5.48
CA SER A 22 -7.12 -17.83 5.40
C SER A 22 -7.48 -17.21 6.76
N GLN A 23 -7.31 -17.96 7.85
CA GLN A 23 -7.38 -17.41 9.19
C GLN A 23 -5.96 -17.08 9.68
N PRO A 24 -5.68 -15.84 10.14
CA PRO A 24 -4.37 -15.49 10.66
C PRO A 24 -4.02 -16.29 11.91
N ILE A 25 -2.86 -16.93 11.92
CA ILE A 25 -2.35 -17.71 13.06
C ILE A 25 -1.17 -16.94 13.68
N GLY A 26 -1.34 -16.47 14.91
CA GLY A 26 -0.33 -15.71 15.65
C GLY A 26 0.33 -16.54 16.77
N PHE A 27 1.66 -16.62 16.76
CA PHE A 27 2.43 -17.38 17.75
C PHE A 27 3.75 -16.67 18.09
N ALA A 28 4.22 -16.84 19.32
CA ALA A 28 5.53 -16.35 19.73
C ALA A 28 6.62 -17.25 19.16
N SER A 29 7.70 -16.66 18.67
CA SER A 29 8.85 -17.38 18.11
C SER A 29 10.09 -16.48 18.15
N HIS A 30 11.22 -17.04 17.73
CA HIS A 30 12.44 -16.30 17.49
C HIS A 30 12.79 -16.34 16.00
N ILE A 31 13.29 -15.23 15.50
CA ILE A 31 13.87 -15.12 14.15
C ILE A 31 15.38 -14.88 14.27
N CYS A 32 16.11 -15.12 13.18
CA CYS A 32 17.58 -14.97 13.09
C CYS A 32 18.37 -15.97 13.97
N ARG A 33 18.97 -16.99 13.35
CA ARG A 33 19.67 -18.07 14.07
C ARG A 33 20.86 -17.59 14.92
N ASN A 34 21.66 -16.68 14.39
CA ASN A 34 22.90 -16.23 15.04
C ASN A 34 22.65 -15.22 16.17
N GLN A 35 21.59 -14.42 16.06
CA GLN A 35 21.17 -13.46 17.09
C GLN A 35 19.65 -13.54 17.22
N PRO A 36 19.15 -14.48 18.05
CA PRO A 36 17.72 -14.74 18.18
C PRO A 36 16.95 -13.50 18.62
N LEU A 37 16.03 -13.05 17.78
CA LEU A 37 15.13 -11.94 18.08
C LEU A 37 13.75 -12.50 18.41
N ALA A 38 13.33 -12.32 19.66
CA ALA A 38 11.99 -12.67 20.11
C ALA A 38 10.96 -11.78 19.42
N CYS A 39 9.95 -12.39 18.79
CA CYS A 39 8.87 -11.67 18.14
C CYS A 39 7.59 -12.52 18.08
N THR A 40 6.47 -11.87 17.78
CA THR A 40 5.26 -12.58 17.40
C THR A 40 5.24 -12.73 15.89
N LEU A 41 5.10 -13.97 15.42
CA LEU A 41 4.91 -14.29 14.00
C LEU A 41 3.42 -14.45 13.72
N VAL A 42 2.97 -13.86 12.61
CA VAL A 42 1.61 -14.01 12.09
C VAL A 42 1.67 -14.67 10.72
N LEU A 43 1.13 -15.88 10.61
CA LEU A 43 1.01 -16.63 9.37
C LEU A 43 -0.38 -16.44 8.77
N PHE A 44 -0.44 -16.09 7.48
CA PHE A 44 -1.70 -15.87 6.78
C PHE A 44 -1.59 -16.19 5.28
N LYS A 45 -2.62 -16.81 4.70
CA LYS A 45 -2.71 -17.03 3.25
C LYS A 45 -4.01 -16.47 2.69
N GLY A 46 -3.90 -15.50 1.79
CA GLY A 46 -5.04 -14.92 1.09
C GLY A 46 -5.68 -15.87 0.09
N LYS A 47 -6.94 -15.61 -0.27
CA LYS A 47 -7.58 -16.27 -1.41
C LYS A 47 -6.85 -15.90 -2.69
N ASN A 48 -6.56 -16.89 -3.53
CA ASN A 48 -5.99 -16.64 -4.84
C ASN A 48 -6.98 -15.86 -5.71
N LYS A 49 -6.52 -14.79 -6.36
CA LYS A 49 -7.33 -13.93 -7.23
C LYS A 49 -7.20 -14.30 -8.71
N GLY A 50 -6.32 -15.24 -9.08
CA GLY A 50 -6.12 -15.68 -10.47
C GLY A 50 -5.64 -14.59 -11.43
N ARG A 51 -5.02 -13.53 -10.90
CA ARG A 51 -4.56 -12.39 -11.71
C ARG A 51 -3.22 -12.72 -12.32
N HIS A 52 -3.12 -12.58 -13.63
CA HIS A 52 -1.87 -12.70 -14.37
C HIS A 52 -1.67 -11.49 -15.27
N SER A 53 -0.41 -11.10 -15.45
CA SER A 53 -0.06 -10.11 -16.46
C SER A 53 -0.22 -10.73 -17.85
N LEU A 54 -1.15 -10.19 -18.64
CA LEU A 54 -1.45 -10.69 -19.97
C LEU A 54 -0.71 -9.86 -21.04
N THR A 55 -0.39 -10.51 -22.15
CA THR A 55 0.07 -9.82 -23.37
C THR A 55 -1.14 -9.25 -24.12
N ARG A 56 -0.88 -8.45 -25.17
CA ARG A 56 -1.92 -7.97 -26.11
C ARG A 56 -2.78 -9.08 -26.72
N HIS A 57 -2.30 -10.33 -26.70
CA HIS A 57 -3.00 -11.50 -27.23
C HIS A 57 -3.74 -12.28 -26.12
N ASN A 58 -3.91 -11.71 -24.93
CA ASN A 58 -4.53 -12.35 -23.75
C ASN A 58 -3.82 -13.62 -23.25
N ILE A 59 -2.52 -13.76 -23.54
CA ILE A 59 -1.71 -14.89 -23.07
C ILE A 59 -0.90 -14.46 -21.83
N PRO A 60 -0.77 -15.30 -20.79
CA PRO A 60 0.10 -15.01 -19.65
C PRO A 60 1.53 -14.72 -20.08
N ARG A 61 2.05 -13.57 -19.66
CA ARG A 61 3.41 -13.14 -19.97
C ARG A 61 4.43 -14.13 -19.40
N GLN A 62 5.42 -14.51 -20.20
CA GLN A 62 6.39 -15.55 -19.87
C GLN A 62 7.73 -15.04 -19.33
N SER A 63 7.89 -13.72 -19.18
CA SER A 63 9.12 -13.13 -18.65
C SER A 63 9.40 -13.59 -17.22
N LYS A 64 10.69 -13.66 -16.86
CA LYS A 64 11.12 -14.06 -15.51
C LYS A 64 10.44 -13.22 -14.42
N CYS A 65 10.41 -11.89 -14.58
CA CYS A 65 9.73 -11.00 -13.63
C CYS A 65 8.25 -11.36 -13.47
N SER A 66 7.53 -11.57 -14.58
CA SER A 66 6.11 -11.90 -14.52
C SER A 66 5.84 -13.23 -13.81
N LYS A 67 6.74 -14.21 -13.95
CA LYS A 67 6.62 -15.51 -13.27
C LYS A 67 6.90 -15.39 -11.78
N VAL A 68 7.91 -14.61 -11.39
CA VAL A 68 8.23 -14.32 -9.98
C VAL A 68 7.06 -13.57 -9.33
N ASP A 69 6.59 -12.48 -9.93
CA ASP A 69 5.48 -11.70 -9.39
C ASP A 69 4.20 -12.53 -9.23
N ALA A 70 3.90 -13.41 -10.19
CA ALA A 70 2.74 -14.30 -10.12
C ALA A 70 2.87 -15.34 -8.99
N ARG A 71 4.08 -15.86 -8.75
CA ARG A 71 4.35 -16.79 -7.66
C ARG A 71 4.23 -16.08 -6.32
N ASP A 72 4.93 -14.96 -6.15
CA ASP A 72 4.97 -14.17 -4.91
C ASP A 72 3.57 -13.68 -4.51
N ALA A 73 2.71 -13.37 -5.49
CA ALA A 73 1.32 -12.99 -5.24
C ALA A 73 0.45 -14.11 -4.62
N THR A 74 0.88 -15.36 -4.73
CA THR A 74 0.19 -16.55 -4.17
C THR A 74 0.82 -17.09 -2.90
N ASP A 75 2.02 -16.62 -2.58
CA ASP A 75 2.76 -17.10 -1.42
C ASP A 75 2.13 -16.63 -0.10
N PRO A 76 2.14 -17.47 0.95
CA PRO A 76 1.69 -17.07 2.27
C PRO A 76 2.50 -15.90 2.83
N TRP A 77 1.85 -15.08 3.65
CA TRP A 77 2.49 -14.03 4.41
C TRP A 77 2.92 -14.58 5.76
N LEU A 78 4.18 -14.34 6.10
CA LEU A 78 4.71 -14.49 7.44
C LEU A 78 5.23 -13.14 7.90
N ILE A 79 4.52 -12.56 8.87
CA ILE A 79 4.77 -11.19 9.32
C ILE A 79 5.29 -11.27 10.76
N ALA A 80 6.49 -10.74 10.98
CA ALA A 80 7.03 -10.54 12.31
C ALA A 80 6.54 -9.20 12.87
N THR A 81 6.11 -9.19 14.14
CA THR A 81 5.68 -7.98 14.82
C THR A 81 6.17 -7.96 16.27
N SER A 82 6.48 -6.74 16.74
CA SER A 82 6.75 -6.41 18.14
C SER A 82 5.49 -5.98 18.90
N LEU A 83 4.32 -5.96 18.26
CA LEU A 83 3.08 -5.53 18.90
C LEU A 83 2.62 -6.52 19.99
N PRO A 84 2.02 -6.03 21.09
CA PRO A 84 1.53 -6.88 22.16
C PRO A 84 0.50 -7.92 21.69
N ARG A 85 0.57 -9.12 22.27
CA ARG A 85 -0.32 -10.22 21.89
C ARG A 85 -1.74 -9.95 22.37
N SER A 86 -2.69 -9.97 21.44
CA SER A 86 -4.13 -9.90 21.71
C SER A 86 -4.88 -10.92 20.87
N LYS A 87 -6.13 -11.23 21.24
CA LYS A 87 -6.98 -12.16 20.48
C LYS A 87 -7.21 -11.71 19.03
N SER A 88 -7.23 -10.40 18.77
CA SER A 88 -7.47 -9.81 17.45
C SER A 88 -6.18 -9.47 16.68
N LEU A 89 -5.00 -9.65 17.29
CA LEU A 89 -3.72 -9.22 16.72
C LEU A 89 -3.51 -9.72 15.29
N GLY A 90 -3.71 -11.03 15.04
CA GLY A 90 -3.46 -11.60 13.71
C GLY A 90 -4.29 -10.92 12.61
N LYS A 91 -5.55 -10.60 12.88
CA LYS A 91 -6.41 -9.87 11.93
C LYS A 91 -5.92 -8.42 11.74
N LYS A 92 -5.55 -7.74 12.82
CA LYS A 92 -5.03 -6.37 12.79
C LYS A 92 -3.73 -6.26 12.00
N ILE A 93 -2.78 -7.16 12.24
CA ILE A 93 -1.50 -7.21 11.51
C ILE A 93 -1.72 -7.46 10.02
N VAL A 94 -2.58 -8.40 9.67
CA VAL A 94 -2.91 -8.66 8.25
C VAL A 94 -3.58 -7.44 7.61
N ALA A 95 -4.46 -6.74 8.33
CA ALA A 95 -5.09 -5.51 7.82
C ALA A 95 -4.05 -4.40 7.59
N ILE A 96 -3.14 -4.16 8.54
CA ILE A 96 -2.05 -3.18 8.39
C ILE A 96 -1.14 -3.57 7.23
N TYR A 97 -0.72 -4.84 7.15
CA TYR A 97 0.20 -5.29 6.10
C TYR A 97 -0.41 -5.22 4.70
N ARG A 98 -1.75 -5.31 4.57
CA ARG A 98 -2.44 -5.06 3.29
C ARG A 98 -2.21 -3.64 2.76
N LEU A 99 -2.02 -2.66 3.65
CA LEU A 99 -1.75 -1.26 3.27
C LEU A 99 -0.37 -1.08 2.65
N ARG A 100 0.54 -2.07 2.73
CA ARG A 100 1.89 -1.99 2.14
C ARG A 100 1.87 -1.67 0.64
N MET A 101 0.88 -2.19 -0.08
CA MET A 101 0.71 -1.92 -1.52
C MET A 101 0.32 -0.47 -1.80
N GLN A 102 -0.46 0.16 -0.90
CA GLN A 102 -0.85 1.56 -1.05
C GLN A 102 0.38 2.48 -0.96
N ILE A 103 1.35 2.14 -0.11
CA ILE A 103 2.61 2.88 0.00
C ILE A 103 3.41 2.81 -1.32
N GLU A 104 3.45 1.65 -1.98
CA GLU A 104 4.10 1.51 -3.29
C GLU A 104 3.40 2.31 -4.38
N GLU A 105 2.06 2.38 -4.34
CA GLU A 105 1.26 3.23 -5.23
C GLU A 105 1.58 4.72 -4.99
N GLU A 106 1.68 5.18 -3.75
CA GLU A 106 2.07 6.56 -3.43
C GLU A 106 3.49 6.89 -3.90
N PHE A 107 4.46 5.98 -3.73
CA PHE A 107 5.80 6.19 -4.28
C PHE A 107 5.81 6.26 -5.80
N ARG A 108 4.94 5.50 -6.48
CA ARG A 108 4.78 5.58 -7.94
C ARG A 108 4.20 6.91 -8.37
N ASP A 109 3.19 7.40 -7.65
CA ASP A 109 2.54 8.70 -7.89
C ASP A 109 3.53 9.87 -7.68
N ILE A 110 4.52 9.76 -6.80
CA ILE A 110 5.60 10.77 -6.72
C ILE A 110 6.55 10.67 -7.92
N LYS A 111 6.95 9.45 -8.31
CA LYS A 111 8.00 9.23 -9.32
C LYS A 111 7.53 9.48 -10.75
N SER A 112 6.32 9.04 -11.08
CA SER A 112 5.83 8.99 -12.46
C SER A 112 5.71 10.37 -13.06
N SER A 113 6.31 10.59 -14.22
CA SER A 113 6.12 11.80 -15.03
C SER A 113 4.74 11.91 -15.67
N LEU A 114 4.12 10.78 -16.02
CA LEU A 114 2.84 10.75 -16.72
C LEU A 114 1.63 10.92 -15.79
N PHE A 115 1.69 10.29 -14.61
CA PHE A 115 0.55 10.20 -13.70
C PHE A 115 0.78 10.92 -12.37
N GLY A 116 1.98 11.45 -12.17
CA GLY A 116 2.49 11.87 -10.88
C GLY A 116 3.25 13.19 -10.90
N LEU A 117 4.17 13.36 -9.96
CA LEU A 117 4.99 14.57 -9.82
C LEU A 117 6.28 14.57 -10.66
N GLY A 118 6.56 13.49 -11.40
CA GLY A 118 7.74 13.41 -12.29
C GLY A 118 9.08 13.45 -11.58
N PHE A 119 9.14 12.98 -10.33
CA PHE A 119 10.39 13.01 -9.55
C PHE A 119 11.54 12.26 -10.24
N GLU A 120 11.25 11.26 -11.10
CA GLU A 120 12.26 10.53 -11.88
C GLU A 120 13.16 11.41 -12.75
N HIS A 121 12.76 12.65 -13.06
CA HIS A 121 13.54 13.59 -13.86
C HIS A 121 14.50 14.47 -13.05
N HIS A 122 14.63 14.27 -11.73
CA HIS A 122 15.42 15.16 -10.88
C HIS A 122 16.92 15.23 -11.23
N LYS A 123 17.51 14.13 -11.77
CA LYS A 123 18.92 13.97 -12.21
C LYS A 123 20.02 14.41 -11.21
N SER A 124 19.66 14.75 -9.98
CA SER A 124 20.61 15.23 -8.95
C SER A 124 21.37 14.07 -8.32
N GLN A 125 22.66 14.27 -8.06
CA GLN A 125 23.51 13.33 -7.31
C GLN A 125 23.80 13.81 -5.87
N SER A 126 23.50 15.07 -5.54
CA SER A 126 23.63 15.59 -4.18
C SER A 126 22.50 15.09 -3.29
N VAL A 127 22.86 14.45 -2.17
CA VAL A 127 21.91 13.96 -1.15
C VAL A 127 21.08 15.11 -0.58
N GLN A 128 21.69 16.27 -0.33
CA GLN A 128 21.02 17.46 0.20
C GLN A 128 19.95 17.96 -0.78
N ARG A 129 20.27 18.06 -2.07
CA ARG A 129 19.31 18.48 -3.09
C ARG A 129 18.18 17.46 -3.26
N ILE A 130 18.49 16.17 -3.22
CA ILE A 130 17.46 15.12 -3.26
C ILE A 130 16.52 15.23 -2.05
N ALA A 131 17.05 15.46 -0.84
CA ALA A 131 16.24 15.64 0.36
C ALA A 131 15.26 16.81 0.23
N ILE A 132 15.71 17.95 -0.29
CA ILE A 132 14.86 19.13 -0.54
C ILE A 132 13.78 18.80 -1.58
N LEU A 133 14.15 18.14 -2.68
CA LEU A 133 13.17 17.78 -3.72
C LEU A 133 12.13 16.77 -3.19
N ILE A 134 12.54 15.82 -2.35
CA ILE A 134 11.62 14.88 -1.70
C ILE A 134 10.66 15.65 -0.80
N LEU A 135 11.15 16.62 0.00
CA LEU A 135 10.30 17.47 0.83
C LEU A 135 9.27 18.25 0.01
N ILE A 136 9.69 18.85 -1.11
CA ILE A 136 8.77 19.56 -2.00
C ILE A 136 7.73 18.59 -2.59
N ALA A 137 8.17 17.42 -3.04
CA ALA A 137 7.29 16.41 -3.61
C ALA A 137 6.29 15.84 -2.59
N THR A 138 6.69 15.65 -1.33
CA THR A 138 5.79 15.19 -0.27
C THR A 138 4.75 16.25 0.06
N LEU A 139 5.13 17.53 0.19
CA LEU A 139 4.19 18.63 0.39
C LEU A 139 3.19 18.75 -0.76
N ALA A 140 3.67 18.70 -2.01
CA ALA A 140 2.81 18.70 -3.19
C ALA A 140 1.86 17.49 -3.21
N SER A 141 2.33 16.31 -2.77
CA SER A 141 1.50 15.11 -2.67
C SER A 141 0.41 15.22 -1.62
N ILE A 142 0.71 15.82 -0.47
CA ILE A 142 -0.28 16.10 0.58
C ILE A 142 -1.37 17.05 0.04
N LEU A 143 -0.97 18.14 -0.62
CA LEU A 143 -1.92 19.07 -1.23
C LEU A 143 -2.79 18.40 -2.30
N ALA A 144 -2.18 17.61 -3.19
CA ALA A 144 -2.92 16.85 -4.19
C ALA A 144 -3.91 15.87 -3.55
N ASN A 145 -3.54 15.20 -2.45
CA ASN A 145 -4.46 14.32 -1.73
C ASN A 145 -5.64 15.10 -1.11
N ILE A 146 -5.41 16.28 -0.54
CA ILE A 146 -6.48 17.13 0.02
C ILE A 146 -7.43 17.60 -1.10
N ILE A 147 -6.90 18.12 -2.21
CA ILE A 147 -7.70 18.53 -3.37
C ILE A 147 -8.50 17.34 -3.91
N GLY A 148 -7.86 16.18 -4.06
CA GLY A 148 -8.51 14.96 -4.55
C GLY A 148 -9.62 14.44 -3.63
N LEU A 149 -9.44 14.57 -2.31
CA LEU A 149 -10.47 14.26 -1.33
C LEU A 149 -11.65 15.23 -1.43
N ALA A 150 -11.38 16.54 -1.57
CA ALA A 150 -12.42 17.54 -1.81
C ALA A 150 -13.22 17.26 -3.10
N ILE A 151 -12.53 16.90 -4.19
CA ILE A 151 -13.16 16.45 -5.45
C ILE A 151 -14.06 15.23 -5.25
N LEU A 152 -13.62 14.26 -4.44
CA LEU A 152 -14.42 13.09 -4.12
C LEU A 152 -15.69 13.49 -3.35
N MET A 153 -15.54 14.26 -2.28
CA MET A 153 -16.64 14.71 -1.41
C MET A 153 -17.66 15.56 -2.16
N ALA A 154 -17.22 16.40 -3.10
CA ALA A 154 -18.09 17.16 -3.99
C ALA A 154 -18.76 16.31 -5.08
N GLY A 155 -18.47 15.01 -5.17
CA GLY A 155 -19.01 14.10 -6.20
C GLY A 155 -18.44 14.32 -7.60
N LEU A 156 -17.43 15.19 -7.75
CA LEU A 156 -16.89 15.63 -9.03
C LEU A 156 -15.88 14.64 -9.64
N HIS A 157 -15.35 13.72 -8.83
CA HIS A 157 -14.40 12.67 -9.25
C HIS A 157 -14.86 11.88 -10.50
N ARG A 158 -16.18 11.74 -10.70
CA ARG A 158 -16.77 11.02 -11.84
C ARG A 158 -16.45 11.67 -13.18
N ARG A 159 -16.19 12.98 -13.23
CA ARG A 159 -15.82 13.71 -14.44
C ARG A 159 -14.45 13.28 -14.98
N TYR A 160 -13.57 12.81 -14.11
CA TYR A 160 -12.23 12.34 -14.45
C TYR A 160 -12.17 10.83 -14.71
N GLN A 161 -13.30 10.13 -14.54
CA GLN A 161 -13.37 8.68 -14.62
C GLN A 161 -14.03 8.23 -15.93
N ALA A 162 -13.31 7.45 -16.74
CA ALA A 162 -13.83 6.90 -18.00
C ALA A 162 -14.57 5.56 -17.85
N ASN A 163 -14.36 4.83 -16.75
CA ASN A 163 -14.97 3.51 -16.55
C ASN A 163 -16.35 3.60 -15.85
N THR A 164 -17.18 2.58 -16.08
CA THR A 164 -18.59 2.51 -15.65
C THR A 164 -18.81 2.18 -14.17
N VAL A 165 -17.73 2.00 -13.39
CA VAL A 165 -17.79 1.61 -11.98
C VAL A 165 -18.33 2.76 -11.13
N LYS A 166 -19.52 2.60 -10.55
CA LYS A 166 -20.15 3.61 -9.68
C LYS A 166 -20.14 3.26 -8.19
N THR A 167 -19.79 2.01 -7.87
CA THR A 167 -19.91 1.44 -6.51
C THR A 167 -18.70 1.73 -5.61
N ARG A 168 -17.56 2.11 -6.19
CA ARG A 168 -16.35 2.43 -5.44
C ARG A 168 -15.53 3.48 -6.17
N ARG A 169 -14.68 4.16 -5.41
CA ARG A 169 -13.63 5.01 -5.97
C ARG A 169 -12.63 4.17 -6.76
N VAL A 170 -12.30 4.64 -7.96
CA VAL A 170 -11.32 4.01 -8.85
C VAL A 170 -9.98 4.74 -8.81
N LEU A 171 -9.99 6.06 -8.88
CA LEU A 171 -8.79 6.90 -8.97
C LEU A 171 -8.26 7.28 -7.58
N SER A 172 -6.93 7.36 -7.42
CA SER A 172 -6.29 7.82 -6.19
C SER A 172 -6.63 9.30 -5.92
N PHE A 173 -6.56 9.72 -4.66
CA PHE A 173 -6.78 11.13 -4.32
C PHE A 173 -5.70 12.00 -4.97
N HIS A 174 -4.45 11.56 -4.89
CA HIS A 174 -3.32 12.23 -5.54
C HIS A 174 -3.58 12.50 -7.04
N TYR A 175 -3.96 11.47 -7.80
CA TYR A 175 -4.24 11.63 -9.23
C TYR A 175 -5.40 12.62 -9.48
N LEU A 176 -6.50 12.48 -8.75
CA LEU A 176 -7.64 13.41 -8.86
C LEU A 176 -7.22 14.84 -8.54
N GLY A 177 -6.42 15.04 -7.50
CA GLY A 177 -5.92 16.35 -7.10
C GLY A 177 -5.05 17.00 -8.17
N LEU A 178 -4.12 16.26 -8.75
CA LEU A 178 -3.30 16.77 -9.86
C LEU A 178 -4.16 17.13 -11.08
N ARG A 179 -5.17 16.32 -11.41
CA ARG A 179 -6.08 16.61 -12.53
C ARG A 179 -6.96 17.82 -12.27
N GLY A 180 -7.50 17.95 -11.06
CA GLY A 180 -8.28 19.12 -10.66
C GLY A 180 -7.44 20.39 -10.62
N PHE A 181 -6.18 20.31 -10.16
CA PHE A 181 -5.27 21.46 -10.13
C PHE A 181 -4.95 22.00 -11.53
N VAL A 182 -4.81 21.13 -12.54
CA VAL A 182 -4.54 21.53 -13.93
C VAL A 182 -5.81 21.99 -14.66
N ASP A 183 -6.98 21.56 -14.23
CA ASP A 183 -8.26 21.88 -14.86
C ASP A 183 -8.67 23.34 -14.57
N LYS A 184 -8.45 24.24 -15.52
CA LYS A 184 -8.79 25.67 -15.38
C LYS A 184 -10.28 25.95 -15.18
N ARG A 185 -11.16 24.99 -15.50
CA ARG A 185 -12.62 25.12 -15.31
C ARG A 185 -13.05 24.63 -13.93
N PHE A 186 -12.14 24.02 -13.19
CA PHE A 186 -12.39 23.49 -11.87
C PHE A 186 -12.25 24.58 -10.82
N THR A 187 -13.32 24.79 -10.07
CA THR A 187 -13.34 25.66 -8.90
C THR A 187 -13.88 24.86 -7.72
N LEU A 188 -13.19 24.96 -6.59
CA LEU A 188 -13.66 24.46 -5.30
C LEU A 188 -13.93 25.64 -4.39
N LEU A 189 -15.02 25.57 -3.64
CA LEU A 189 -15.31 26.52 -2.59
C LEU A 189 -14.37 26.27 -1.40
N CYS A 190 -14.02 27.32 -0.65
CA CYS A 190 -13.20 27.19 0.56
C CYS A 190 -13.80 26.17 1.56
N GLU A 191 -15.12 26.15 1.70
CA GLU A 191 -15.85 25.20 2.56
C GLU A 191 -15.57 23.74 2.18
N GLN A 192 -15.43 23.44 0.88
CA GLN A 192 -15.15 22.08 0.42
C GLN A 192 -13.72 21.64 0.77
N TYR A 193 -12.77 22.58 0.77
CA TYR A 193 -11.41 22.33 1.25
C TYR A 193 -11.37 22.10 2.75
N GLU A 194 -12.04 22.94 3.53
CA GLU A 194 -12.11 22.80 4.98
C GLU A 194 -12.76 21.47 5.39
N ALA A 195 -13.86 21.11 4.72
CA ALA A 195 -14.52 19.82 4.92
C ALA A 195 -13.58 18.64 4.60
N ALA A 196 -12.80 18.73 3.52
CA ALA A 196 -11.82 17.70 3.16
C ALA A 196 -10.69 17.60 4.20
N VAL A 197 -10.17 18.72 4.70
CA VAL A 197 -9.14 18.73 5.76
C VAL A 197 -9.68 18.13 7.05
N LEU A 198 -10.91 18.47 7.45
CA LEU A 198 -11.55 17.89 8.64
C LEU A 198 -11.80 16.39 8.47
N ASN A 199 -12.25 15.96 7.29
CA ASN A 199 -12.44 14.55 6.97
C ASN A 199 -11.11 13.77 7.00
N LEU A 200 -10.04 14.36 6.48
CA LEU A 200 -8.71 13.75 6.52
C LEU A 200 -8.22 13.58 7.97
N ARG A 201 -8.44 14.58 8.84
CA ARG A 201 -8.11 14.50 10.27
C ARG A 201 -8.90 13.41 10.99
N THR A 202 -10.18 13.26 10.71
CA THR A 202 -11.03 12.21 11.30
C THR A 202 -10.59 10.82 10.83
N ILE A 203 -10.35 10.64 9.52
CA ILE A 203 -9.78 9.39 8.99
C ILE A 203 -8.46 9.04 9.68
N ILE A 204 -7.57 10.00 9.86
CA ILE A 204 -6.30 9.78 10.57
C ILE A 204 -6.57 9.33 12.00
N ALA A 205 -7.40 10.05 12.75
CA ALA A 205 -7.71 9.72 14.14
C ALA A 205 -8.31 8.31 14.30
N ASP A 206 -9.25 7.94 13.42
CA ASP A 206 -9.90 6.63 13.43
C ASP A 206 -8.91 5.49 13.16
N ASN A 207 -7.90 5.71 12.30
CA ASN A 207 -6.88 4.71 12.00
C ASN A 207 -5.86 4.51 13.13
N PHE A 208 -5.63 5.52 13.98
CA PHE A 208 -4.72 5.42 15.12
C PHE A 208 -5.40 4.92 16.40
N ASN A 209 -6.72 5.09 16.53
CA ASN A 209 -7.48 4.73 17.72
C ASN A 209 -8.16 3.34 17.66
N GLY A 210 -8.10 2.63 16.52
CA GLY A 210 -8.57 1.24 16.35
C GLY A 210 -7.44 0.21 16.37
#